data_AF-A0A962DE53-F1
#
_entry.id   AF-A0A962DE53-F1
#
_cell.length_a   1.000
_cell.length_b   1.000
_cell.length_c   1.000
_cell.angle_alpha   90.00
_cell.angle_beta   90.00
_cell.angle_gamma   90.00
#
_symmetry.space_group_name_H-M   'P 1'
#
loop_
_entity.id
_entity.type
_entity.pdbx_description
1 polymer ?
#
loop_
_entity_poly.entity_id
_entity_poly.type
_entity_poly.pdbx_seq_one_letter_code
_entity_poly.pdbx_strand_id
1 'polypeptide(L)'
;MPLFPLEIAEVLPRHGKTLYSLVMPLKQTPDIARLYLLCAALMLAMPSALSLYSRYQGRVLVALPRMENIPLLVMYLDRRGKWPSMGVALGKAKPYFFHTLVYMDRHDGWGSVGLILNRPLPEEEMDKLPPEKQGFDWRVGGPVGFPDRVSVLVPEEGNNTGKPLRMMSLYEYTQTYPEKWQSVLSDPQKKRSFAIYLGITGWGPLQLDREYWLGAWSNTEFSTFMIHQDTVPEESWRRAMREIMKKSPPAN
;
A
#
# COMPACT_ATOMS: atom_id res chain seq x y z
N MET A 1 10.87 -26.80 4.45
CA MET A 1 11.19 -26.60 3.02
C MET A 1 11.02 -25.12 2.70
N PRO A 2 12.05 -24.40 2.21
CA PRO A 2 11.92 -22.99 1.89
C PRO A 2 11.24 -22.84 0.51
N LEU A 3 10.11 -22.14 0.48
CA LEU A 3 9.39 -21.80 -0.75
C LEU A 3 10.11 -20.61 -1.43
N PHE A 4 10.77 -20.87 -2.55
CA PHE A 4 11.41 -19.85 -3.39
C PHE A 4 10.37 -18.92 -4.07
N PRO A 5 10.72 -17.66 -4.38
CA PRO A 5 9.77 -16.64 -4.88
C PRO A 5 9.31 -16.91 -6.32
N LEU A 6 8.01 -16.75 -6.60
CA LEU A 6 7.49 -16.68 -7.98
C LEU A 6 7.81 -15.31 -8.57
N GLU A 7 8.24 -15.27 -9.82
CA GLU A 7 8.41 -14.06 -10.61
C GLU A 7 7.38 -14.11 -11.76
N ILE A 8 6.61 -13.05 -11.98
CA ILE A 8 5.72 -12.96 -13.14
C ILE A 8 6.28 -11.82 -13.98
N ALA A 9 6.78 -12.14 -15.18
CA ALA A 9 7.21 -11.12 -16.13
C ALA A 9 6.20 -11.06 -17.27
N GLU A 10 5.74 -9.86 -17.57
CA GLU A 10 4.89 -9.61 -18.73
C GLU A 10 5.76 -9.55 -19.99
N VAL A 11 5.52 -10.44 -20.95
CA VAL A 11 6.18 -10.41 -22.27
C VAL A 11 5.17 -9.86 -23.26
N LEU A 12 5.44 -8.67 -23.84
CA LEU A 12 4.56 -8.05 -24.82
C LEU A 12 4.47 -8.89 -26.13
N PRO A 13 3.29 -9.02 -26.75
CA PRO A 13 3.09 -9.72 -28.01
C PRO A 13 3.27 -8.79 -29.22
N ARG A 14 3.76 -9.32 -30.36
CA ARG A 14 3.76 -8.59 -31.64
C ARG A 14 2.42 -8.63 -32.40
N HIS A 15 1.40 -9.40 -31.99
CA HIS A 15 0.19 -9.60 -32.81
C HIS A 15 -1.12 -9.88 -32.02
N GLY A 16 -1.47 -9.03 -31.05
CA GLY A 16 -2.87 -8.96 -30.56
C GLY A 16 -3.37 -10.14 -29.71
N LYS A 17 -2.48 -10.93 -29.09
CA LYS A 17 -2.84 -11.90 -28.04
C LYS A 17 -1.96 -11.69 -26.82
N THR A 18 -2.53 -11.30 -25.68
CA THR A 18 -1.81 -11.14 -24.41
C THR A 18 -1.31 -12.51 -23.93
N LEU A 19 0.00 -12.68 -23.83
CA LEU A 19 0.64 -13.88 -23.27
C LEU A 19 1.27 -13.52 -21.92
N TYR A 20 0.76 -14.12 -20.85
CA TYR A 20 1.38 -14.05 -19.52
C TYR A 20 2.56 -15.01 -19.49
N SER A 21 3.76 -14.54 -19.11
CA SER A 21 4.90 -15.42 -18.86
C SER A 21 5.11 -15.58 -17.35
N LEU A 22 5.02 -16.81 -16.88
CA LEU A 22 5.36 -17.18 -15.51
C LEU A 22 6.89 -17.34 -15.47
N VAL A 23 7.61 -16.39 -14.88
CA VAL A 23 9.06 -16.51 -14.69
C VAL A 23 9.30 -17.30 -13.41
N MET A 24 9.45 -18.61 -13.59
CA MET A 24 9.74 -19.48 -12.46
C MET A 24 11.20 -19.30 -12.03
N PRO A 25 11.49 -19.16 -10.72
CA PRO A 25 12.87 -19.14 -10.25
C PRO A 25 13.59 -20.42 -10.69
N LEU A 26 14.84 -20.30 -11.14
CA LEU A 26 15.70 -21.40 -11.56
C LEU A 26 16.00 -22.37 -10.39
N LYS A 27 15.03 -23.21 -10.01
CA LYS A 27 15.12 -24.51 -9.30
C LYS A 27 13.72 -24.94 -8.79
N GLN A 28 12.77 -25.17 -9.68
CA GLN A 28 11.52 -25.86 -9.33
C GLN A 28 11.48 -27.24 -9.98
N THR A 29 11.02 -28.24 -9.24
CA THR A 29 10.71 -29.54 -9.82
C THR A 29 9.48 -29.42 -10.73
N PRO A 30 9.34 -30.26 -11.77
CA PRO A 30 8.23 -30.18 -12.73
C PRO A 30 6.84 -30.22 -12.06
N ASP A 31 6.71 -30.90 -10.93
CA ASP A 31 5.46 -31.04 -10.20
C ASP A 31 5.01 -29.75 -9.51
N ILE A 32 5.97 -28.96 -9.00
CA ILE A 32 5.70 -27.66 -8.39
C ILE A 32 5.23 -26.68 -9.47
N ALA A 33 5.89 -26.67 -10.63
CA ALA A 33 5.48 -25.84 -11.77
C ALA A 33 4.06 -26.18 -12.26
N ARG A 34 3.71 -27.47 -12.34
CA ARG A 34 2.36 -27.93 -12.72
C ARG A 34 1.31 -27.50 -11.72
N LEU A 35 1.59 -27.60 -10.41
CA LEU A 35 0.67 -27.14 -9.37
C LEU A 35 0.43 -25.63 -9.48
N TYR A 36 1.47 -24.84 -9.71
CA TYR A 36 1.33 -23.39 -9.90
C TYR A 36 0.52 -23.03 -11.15
N LEU A 37 0.77 -23.70 -12.28
CA LEU A 37 -0.01 -23.49 -13.50
C LEU A 37 -1.49 -23.88 -13.32
N LEU A 38 -1.76 -24.94 -12.57
CA LEU A 38 -3.12 -25.37 -12.24
C LEU A 38 -3.83 -24.33 -11.35
N CYS A 39 -3.15 -23.84 -10.31
CA CYS A 39 -3.68 -22.76 -9.46
C CYS A 39 -3.94 -21.48 -10.26
N ALA A 40 -3.01 -21.08 -11.12
CA ALA A 40 -3.17 -19.90 -11.98
C ALA A 40 -4.34 -20.07 -12.97
N ALA A 41 -4.49 -21.26 -13.57
CA ALA A 41 -5.60 -21.57 -14.46
C ALA A 41 -6.96 -21.56 -13.73
N LEU A 42 -7.02 -22.10 -12.51
CA LEU A 42 -8.22 -22.04 -11.65
C LEU A 42 -8.57 -20.59 -11.27
N MET A 43 -7.56 -19.78 -10.94
CA MET A 43 -7.72 -18.35 -10.64
C MET A 43 -8.27 -17.57 -11.84
N LEU A 44 -7.76 -17.83 -13.04
CA LEU A 44 -8.25 -17.23 -14.28
C LEU A 44 -9.65 -17.72 -14.68
N ALA A 45 -9.98 -18.98 -14.39
CA ALA A 45 -11.27 -19.58 -14.70
C ALA A 45 -12.41 -19.10 -13.77
N MET A 46 -12.07 -18.56 -12.60
CA MET A 46 -13.04 -18.07 -11.60
C MET A 46 -12.70 -16.65 -11.12
N PRO A 47 -12.74 -15.64 -12.01
CA PRO A 47 -12.33 -14.27 -11.66
C PRO A 47 -13.18 -13.65 -10.54
N SER A 48 -14.45 -14.06 -10.44
CA SER A 48 -15.40 -13.65 -9.39
C SER A 48 -15.10 -14.27 -8.02
N ALA A 49 -14.42 -15.41 -7.95
CA ALA A 49 -14.01 -16.00 -6.67
C ALA A 49 -12.89 -15.19 -6.01
N LEU A 50 -12.01 -14.57 -6.81
CA LEU A 50 -10.90 -13.75 -6.33
C LEU A 50 -11.35 -12.36 -5.87
N SER A 51 -12.46 -11.82 -6.40
CA SER A 51 -13.03 -10.55 -5.96
C SER A 51 -13.88 -10.70 -4.68
N LEU A 52 -14.30 -11.91 -4.33
CA LEU A 52 -14.94 -12.21 -3.04
C LEU A 52 -13.93 -12.29 -1.88
N TYR A 53 -12.64 -12.39 -2.18
CA TYR A 53 -11.57 -12.33 -1.19
C TYR A 53 -11.30 -10.87 -0.83
N SER A 54 -11.72 -10.42 0.35
CA SER A 54 -11.36 -9.11 0.91
C SER A 54 -10.99 -9.23 2.38
N ARG A 55 -9.71 -9.51 2.63
CA ARG A 55 -9.23 -9.84 3.99
C ARG A 55 -8.75 -8.63 4.79
N TYR A 56 -8.04 -7.71 4.15
CA TYR A 56 -7.35 -6.60 4.81
C TYR A 56 -7.93 -5.23 4.44
N GLN A 57 -8.96 -5.16 3.61
CA GLN A 57 -9.62 -3.90 3.27
C GLN A 57 -10.12 -3.19 4.54
N GLY A 58 -9.82 -1.91 4.67
CA GLY A 58 -10.15 -1.10 5.84
C GLY A 58 -9.25 -1.29 7.06
N ARG A 59 -8.29 -2.22 7.00
CA ARG A 59 -7.30 -2.44 8.07
C ARG A 59 -6.08 -1.54 7.85
N VAL A 60 -5.30 -1.38 8.91
CA VAL A 60 -3.96 -0.79 8.84
C VAL A 60 -2.94 -1.90 9.00
N LEU A 61 -2.08 -2.07 7.99
CA LEU A 61 -0.91 -2.91 8.08
C LEU A 61 0.18 -2.21 8.88
N VAL A 62 0.84 -2.97 9.75
CA VAL A 62 1.95 -2.51 10.57
C VAL A 62 3.18 -3.29 10.17
N ALA A 63 4.20 -2.59 9.68
CA ALA A 63 5.48 -3.21 9.31
C ALA A 63 6.15 -3.81 10.55
N LEU A 64 6.49 -5.09 10.52
CA LEU A 64 7.15 -5.77 11.63
C LEU A 64 8.68 -5.66 11.51
N PRO A 65 9.44 -5.67 12.62
CA PRO A 65 10.91 -5.61 12.58
C PRO A 65 11.55 -6.71 11.73
N ARG A 66 10.91 -7.90 11.65
CA ARG A 66 11.38 -9.03 10.83
C ARG A 66 11.44 -8.72 9.34
N MET A 67 10.72 -7.69 8.88
CA MET A 67 10.71 -7.22 7.49
C MET A 67 12.11 -6.90 6.95
N GLU A 68 13.06 -6.48 7.79
CA GLU A 68 14.45 -6.19 7.40
C GLU A 68 15.15 -7.37 6.71
N ASN A 69 14.72 -8.60 7.00
CA ASN A 69 15.32 -9.82 6.47
C ASN A 69 14.48 -10.50 5.38
N ILE A 70 13.39 -9.84 4.95
CA ILE A 70 12.47 -10.38 3.95
C ILE A 70 12.71 -9.62 2.64
N PRO A 71 13.01 -10.30 1.52
CA PRO A 71 13.11 -9.64 0.22
C PRO A 71 11.71 -9.15 -0.18
N LEU A 72 11.45 -7.87 0.05
CA LEU A 72 10.22 -7.22 -0.39
C LEU A 72 10.31 -6.89 -1.87
N LEU A 73 9.28 -7.27 -2.61
CA LEU A 73 9.15 -6.95 -4.03
C LEU A 73 8.52 -5.56 -4.12
N VAL A 74 9.30 -4.53 -4.44
CA VAL A 74 8.74 -3.19 -4.61
C VAL A 74 8.52 -2.97 -6.10
N MET A 75 7.25 -2.85 -6.50
CA MET A 75 6.91 -2.39 -7.84
C MET A 75 7.20 -0.89 -7.94
N TYR A 76 8.08 -0.48 -8.85
CA TYR A 76 8.33 0.92 -9.18
C TYR A 76 7.82 1.23 -10.60
N LEU A 77 7.25 2.43 -10.80
CA LEU A 77 7.09 3.02 -12.13
C LEU A 77 8.21 4.04 -12.36
N ASP A 78 8.91 3.95 -13.50
CA ASP A 78 9.82 5.00 -13.97
C ASP A 78 9.03 6.25 -14.37
N ARG A 79 9.56 7.45 -14.05
CA ARG A 79 9.06 8.78 -14.45
C ARG A 79 8.81 8.94 -15.96
N ARG A 80 9.35 8.04 -16.80
CA ARG A 80 9.19 8.08 -18.26
C ARG A 80 8.01 7.27 -18.82
N GLY A 81 7.09 6.78 -17.97
CA GLY A 81 5.90 6.06 -18.44
C GLY A 81 6.21 4.75 -19.18
N LYS A 82 7.42 4.21 -18.98
CA LYS A 82 7.76 2.84 -19.41
C LYS A 82 7.44 1.88 -18.26
N TRP A 83 6.89 0.72 -18.65
CA TRP A 83 6.39 -0.37 -17.81
C TRP A 83 7.23 -0.64 -16.56
N PRO A 84 6.62 -1.09 -15.45
CA PRO A 84 7.26 -1.14 -14.14
C PRO A 84 8.49 -2.04 -14.15
N SER A 85 9.66 -1.47 -13.86
CA SER A 85 10.85 -2.24 -13.53
C SER A 85 10.72 -2.74 -12.09
N MET A 86 10.66 -4.06 -11.95
CA MET A 86 10.60 -4.76 -10.66
C MET A 86 11.94 -4.64 -9.93
N GLY A 87 11.95 -4.02 -8.75
CA GLY A 87 13.15 -3.87 -7.94
C GLY A 87 13.09 -4.76 -6.70
N VAL A 88 14.08 -5.64 -6.52
CA VAL A 88 14.30 -6.32 -5.25
C VAL A 88 15.22 -5.44 -4.42
N ALA A 89 14.73 -4.88 -3.31
CA ALA A 89 15.58 -4.19 -2.36
C ALA A 89 16.32 -5.25 -1.51
N LEU A 90 17.48 -5.71 -1.98
CA LEU A 90 18.43 -6.49 -1.19
C LEU A 90 19.59 -5.59 -0.75
N GLY A 91 19.73 -5.35 0.55
CA GLY A 91 20.88 -4.64 1.10
C GLY A 91 20.74 -4.26 2.56
N LYS A 92 21.86 -3.92 3.22
CA LYS A 92 21.96 -3.42 4.62
C LYS A 92 21.22 -2.09 4.87
N ALA A 93 20.51 -1.56 3.88
CA ALA A 93 19.69 -0.37 4.00
C ALA A 93 18.31 -0.74 4.55
N LYS A 94 17.72 0.14 5.37
CA LYS A 94 16.37 -0.08 5.90
C LYS A 94 15.38 -0.29 4.75
N PRO A 95 14.51 -1.31 4.79
CA PRO A 95 13.51 -1.53 3.76
C PRO A 95 12.65 -0.28 3.54
N TYR A 96 12.14 -0.08 2.33
CA TYR A 96 11.29 1.08 2.01
C TYR A 96 10.10 1.21 2.96
N PHE A 97 9.58 0.09 3.49
CA PHE A 97 8.44 0.04 4.40
C PHE A 97 8.81 -0.05 5.89
N PHE A 98 10.08 0.16 6.24
CA PHE A 98 10.53 0.13 7.63
C PHE A 98 9.70 1.10 8.51
N HIS A 99 9.16 0.58 9.61
CA HIS A 99 8.32 1.30 10.58
C HIS A 99 7.15 2.08 9.95
N THR A 100 6.58 1.54 8.87
CA THR A 100 5.40 2.14 8.24
C THR A 100 4.09 1.58 8.77
N LEU A 101 3.07 2.44 8.74
CA LEU A 101 1.67 2.09 8.87
C LEU A 101 1.02 2.27 7.50
N VAL A 102 0.42 1.24 6.92
CA VAL A 102 -0.24 1.32 5.61
C VAL A 102 -1.73 1.09 5.75
N TYR A 103 -2.54 2.08 5.40
CA TYR A 103 -3.98 1.91 5.29
C TYR A 103 -4.33 1.15 4.01
N MET A 104 -5.11 0.09 4.14
CA MET A 104 -5.54 -0.75 3.03
C MET A 104 -6.88 -0.30 2.48
N ASP A 105 -6.86 0.36 1.32
CA ASP A 105 -8.07 0.78 0.61
C ASP A 105 -8.73 -0.41 -0.10
N ARG A 106 -7.92 -1.26 -0.74
CA ARG A 106 -8.38 -2.50 -1.39
C ARG A 106 -7.38 -3.62 -1.20
N HIS A 107 -7.90 -4.82 -0.98
CA HIS A 107 -7.10 -6.04 -0.98
C HIS A 107 -7.96 -7.19 -1.50
N ASP A 108 -7.58 -7.73 -2.65
CA ASP A 108 -8.25 -8.86 -3.28
C ASP A 108 -7.23 -9.80 -3.95
N GLY A 109 -7.71 -10.88 -4.56
CA GLY A 109 -6.82 -11.86 -5.21
C GLY A 109 -6.00 -11.30 -6.38
N TRP A 110 -6.39 -10.15 -6.94
CA TRP A 110 -5.70 -9.49 -8.05
C TRP A 110 -4.63 -8.49 -7.57
N GLY A 111 -4.65 -8.14 -6.30
CA GLY A 111 -3.63 -7.29 -5.72
C GLY A 111 -4.18 -6.44 -4.58
N SER A 112 -3.33 -5.54 -4.11
CA SER A 112 -3.67 -4.69 -2.98
C SER A 112 -3.21 -3.27 -3.22
N VAL A 113 -3.96 -2.31 -2.70
CA VAL A 113 -3.68 -0.89 -2.82
C VAL A 113 -3.88 -0.21 -1.47
N GLY A 114 -2.99 0.72 -1.14
CA GLY A 114 -3.02 1.44 0.13
C GLY A 114 -2.20 2.72 0.14
N LEU A 115 -2.15 3.34 1.32
CA LEU A 115 -1.40 4.56 1.60
C LEU A 115 -0.61 4.44 2.89
N ILE A 116 0.67 4.81 2.86
CA ILE A 116 1.47 4.97 4.09
C ILE A 116 0.91 6.17 4.86
N LEU A 117 0.48 5.93 6.10
CA LEU A 117 -0.14 6.94 6.97
C LEU A 117 0.89 7.81 7.67
N ASN A 118 1.99 7.23 8.14
CA ASN A 118 2.90 7.87 9.11
C ASN A 118 4.19 8.39 8.48
N ARG A 119 4.23 8.70 7.18
CA ARG A 119 5.44 9.21 6.51
C ARG A 119 5.24 10.64 6.01
N PRO A 120 5.81 11.65 6.69
CA PRO A 120 5.72 13.04 6.23
C PRO A 120 6.48 13.19 4.91
N LEU A 121 6.07 14.16 4.11
CA LEU A 121 6.80 14.56 2.91
C LEU A 121 8.14 15.20 3.35
N PRO A 122 9.29 14.79 2.77
CA PRO A 122 10.58 15.42 3.06
C PRO A 122 10.57 16.91 2.73
N GLU A 123 11.30 17.72 3.50
CA GLU A 123 11.39 19.17 3.33
C GLU A 123 11.78 19.57 1.90
N GLU A 124 12.75 18.88 1.31
CA GLU A 124 13.18 19.09 -0.08
C GLU A 124 12.06 18.89 -1.12
N GLU A 125 11.10 18.01 -0.86
CA GLU A 125 9.94 17.81 -1.73
C GLU A 125 8.81 18.79 -1.38
N MET A 126 8.71 19.21 -0.11
CA MET A 126 7.79 20.26 0.33
C MET A 126 8.10 21.61 -0.32
N ASP A 127 9.39 21.96 -0.44
CA ASP A 127 9.86 23.22 -1.04
C ASP A 127 9.56 23.32 -2.54
N LYS A 128 9.36 22.17 -3.20
CA LYS A 128 8.97 22.11 -4.61
C LYS A 128 7.47 22.31 -4.83
N LEU A 129 6.67 22.30 -3.75
CA LEU A 129 5.23 22.53 -3.87
C LEU A 129 4.94 24.01 -4.14
N PRO A 130 3.99 24.31 -5.05
CA PRO A 130 3.52 25.68 -5.24
C PRO A 130 3.02 26.33 -3.94
N PRO A 131 3.19 27.65 -3.74
CA PRO A 131 2.79 28.36 -2.52
C PRO A 131 1.34 28.11 -2.11
N GLU A 132 0.41 27.99 -3.06
CA GLU A 132 -1.00 27.72 -2.82
C GLU A 132 -1.28 26.32 -2.22
N LYS A 133 -0.30 25.41 -2.30
CA LYS A 133 -0.35 24.07 -1.71
C LYS A 133 0.31 24.01 -0.33
N GLN A 134 0.87 25.10 0.17
CA GLN A 134 1.46 25.14 1.51
C GLN A 134 0.38 25.14 2.61
N GLY A 135 0.75 24.66 3.80
CA GLY A 135 -0.11 24.63 4.98
C GLY A 135 -1.00 23.39 5.12
N PHE A 136 -0.98 22.49 4.14
CA PHE A 136 -1.54 21.14 4.26
C PHE A 136 -0.54 20.16 4.88
N ASP A 137 -1.05 19.06 5.42
CA ASP A 137 -0.25 17.93 5.88
C ASP A 137 0.08 16.99 4.71
N TRP A 138 1.18 17.29 4.03
CA TRP A 138 1.67 16.46 2.91
C TRP A 138 2.46 15.25 3.39
N ARG A 139 2.13 14.10 2.81
CA ARG A 139 2.70 12.80 3.19
C ARG A 139 3.10 12.00 1.96
N VAL A 140 4.06 11.10 2.17
CA VAL A 140 4.39 10.08 1.16
C VAL A 140 3.43 8.92 1.33
N GLY A 141 2.49 8.77 0.39
CA GLY A 141 1.54 7.67 0.35
C GLY A 141 2.15 6.36 -0.15
N GLY A 142 3.22 6.41 -0.95
CA GLY A 142 3.96 5.23 -1.39
C GLY A 142 4.78 5.49 -2.66
N PRO A 143 5.52 4.50 -3.17
CA PRO A 143 6.47 4.70 -4.26
C PRO A 143 5.82 4.76 -5.65
N VAL A 144 4.60 4.22 -5.80
CA VAL A 144 3.95 4.08 -7.10
C VAL A 144 3.29 5.40 -7.50
N GLY A 145 3.69 5.94 -8.65
CA GLY A 145 3.17 7.20 -9.16
C GLY A 145 3.59 8.41 -8.33
N PHE A 146 4.63 8.30 -7.49
CA PHE A 146 5.18 9.43 -6.77
C PHE A 146 6.02 10.32 -7.70
N PRO A 147 5.90 11.66 -7.64
CA PRO A 147 4.99 12.44 -6.78
C PRO A 147 3.63 12.76 -7.43
N ASP A 148 3.43 12.41 -8.70
CA ASP A 148 2.33 12.94 -9.52
C ASP A 148 0.93 12.47 -9.09
N ARG A 149 0.84 11.31 -8.44
CA ARG A 149 -0.43 10.76 -7.95
C ARG A 149 -0.77 11.38 -6.61
N VAL A 150 -1.84 12.16 -6.56
CA VAL A 150 -2.30 12.85 -5.35
C VAL A 150 -3.60 12.27 -4.85
N SER A 151 -3.61 11.78 -3.62
CA SER A 151 -4.74 11.09 -3.01
C SER A 151 -5.06 11.60 -1.60
N VAL A 152 -6.31 11.41 -1.19
CA VAL A 152 -6.82 11.73 0.14
C VAL A 152 -7.60 10.53 0.69
N LEU A 153 -7.67 10.44 2.01
CA LEU A 153 -8.53 9.48 2.70
C LEU A 153 -9.75 10.21 3.23
N VAL A 154 -10.93 9.73 2.87
CA VAL A 154 -12.21 10.30 3.31
C VAL A 154 -13.03 9.29 4.07
N PRO A 155 -13.80 9.71 5.09
CA PRO A 155 -14.84 8.85 5.65
C PRO A 155 -15.85 8.47 4.57
N GLU A 156 -16.30 7.21 4.57
CA GLU A 156 -17.40 6.76 3.73
C GLU A 156 -18.71 7.44 4.16
N GLU A 157 -19.56 7.84 3.20
CA GLU A 157 -20.80 8.58 3.49
C GLU A 157 -21.76 7.79 4.38
N GLY A 158 -22.45 8.49 5.30
CA GLY A 158 -23.42 7.89 6.23
C GLY A 158 -22.82 7.25 7.47
N ASN A 159 -21.50 7.37 7.69
CA ASN A 159 -20.82 6.62 8.74
C ASN A 159 -20.18 7.51 9.82
N ASN A 160 -20.87 7.68 10.95
CA ASN A 160 -20.37 8.38 12.14
C ASN A 160 -19.62 7.45 13.13
N THR A 161 -19.31 6.20 12.74
CA THR A 161 -19.00 5.09 13.69
C THR A 161 -17.59 4.47 13.59
N GLY A 162 -16.65 5.08 12.86
CA GLY A 162 -15.24 4.63 12.88
C GLY A 162 -14.94 3.38 12.02
N LYS A 163 -15.65 3.21 10.90
CA LYS A 163 -15.43 2.18 9.86
C LYS A 163 -14.94 2.81 8.54
N PRO A 164 -14.47 2.02 7.53
CA PRO A 164 -13.25 2.30 6.77
C PRO A 164 -13.26 3.63 6.01
N LEU A 165 -12.07 4.23 5.92
CA LEU A 165 -11.79 5.34 5.03
C LEU A 165 -11.76 4.84 3.57
N ARG A 166 -12.18 5.68 2.64
CA ARG A 166 -12.01 5.45 1.22
C ARG A 166 -10.87 6.31 0.71
N MET A 167 -9.98 5.72 -0.08
CA MET A 167 -9.02 6.47 -0.86
C MET A 167 -9.68 7.04 -2.11
N MET A 168 -9.43 8.31 -2.38
CA MET A 168 -9.84 8.97 -3.62
C MET A 168 -8.76 9.92 -4.11
N SER A 169 -8.80 10.28 -5.39
CA SER A 169 -7.88 11.33 -5.88
C SER A 169 -8.27 12.68 -5.27
N LEU A 170 -7.30 13.56 -5.04
CA LEU A 170 -7.60 14.91 -4.56
C LEU A 170 -8.52 15.66 -5.56
N TYR A 171 -8.29 15.47 -6.86
CA TYR A 171 -9.16 16.05 -7.89
C TYR A 171 -10.61 15.58 -7.73
N GLU A 172 -10.86 14.28 -7.65
CA GLU A 172 -12.20 13.72 -7.41
C GLU A 172 -12.81 14.27 -6.13
N TYR A 173 -12.05 14.37 -5.04
CA TYR A 173 -12.53 14.95 -3.78
C TYR A 173 -13.04 16.38 -3.97
N THR A 174 -12.29 17.22 -4.67
CA THR A 174 -12.68 18.63 -4.91
C THR A 174 -13.94 18.77 -5.74
N GLN A 175 -14.19 17.82 -6.65
CA GLN A 175 -15.39 17.80 -7.50
C GLN A 175 -16.59 17.23 -6.76
N THR A 176 -16.41 16.17 -5.97
CA THR A 176 -17.49 15.52 -5.22
C THR A 176 -17.90 16.33 -3.99
N TYR A 177 -16.95 17.02 -3.34
CA TYR A 177 -17.17 17.76 -2.09
C TYR A 177 -16.69 19.22 -2.14
N PRO A 178 -17.18 20.05 -3.08
CA PRO A 178 -16.68 21.40 -3.29
C PRO A 178 -16.85 22.29 -2.05
N GLU A 179 -17.96 22.16 -1.32
CA GLU A 179 -18.21 22.93 -0.09
C GLU A 179 -17.26 22.54 1.04
N LYS A 180 -17.00 21.24 1.23
CA LYS A 180 -16.05 20.77 2.24
C LYS A 180 -14.64 21.20 1.89
N TRP A 181 -14.27 21.12 0.61
CA TRP A 181 -12.98 21.59 0.12
C TRP A 181 -12.80 23.10 0.36
N GLN A 182 -13.81 23.91 0.03
CA GLN A 182 -13.77 25.35 0.32
C GLN A 182 -13.65 25.64 1.82
N SER A 183 -14.33 24.86 2.67
CA SER A 183 -14.20 24.99 4.12
C SER A 183 -12.79 24.68 4.62
N VAL A 184 -12.14 23.65 4.06
CA VAL A 184 -10.72 23.36 4.32
C VAL A 184 -9.85 24.52 3.84
N LEU A 185 -10.11 25.07 2.65
CA LEU A 185 -9.31 26.18 2.11
C LEU A 185 -9.41 27.48 2.92
N SER A 186 -10.54 27.74 3.55
CA SER A 186 -10.79 28.97 4.32
C SER A 186 -10.28 28.90 5.77
N ASP A 187 -9.97 27.72 6.30
CA ASP A 187 -9.60 27.51 7.71
C ASP A 187 -8.18 26.92 7.83
N PRO A 188 -7.20 27.70 8.33
CA PRO A 188 -5.83 27.22 8.51
C PRO A 188 -5.69 25.98 9.40
N GLN A 189 -6.55 25.80 10.41
CA GLN A 189 -6.50 24.63 11.28
C GLN A 189 -7.01 23.38 10.55
N LYS A 190 -8.04 23.53 9.71
CA LYS A 190 -8.53 22.43 8.87
C LYS A 190 -7.52 22.05 7.80
N LYS A 191 -6.83 23.01 7.17
CA LYS A 191 -5.74 22.71 6.22
C LYS A 191 -4.67 21.83 6.86
N ARG A 192 -4.20 22.23 8.04
CA ARG A 192 -3.16 21.49 8.79
C ARG A 192 -3.62 20.08 9.15
N SER A 193 -4.88 19.90 9.50
CA SER A 193 -5.44 18.58 9.82
C SER A 193 -5.83 17.74 8.59
N PHE A 194 -5.70 18.29 7.37
CA PHE A 194 -6.12 17.60 6.14
C PHE A 194 -4.92 16.94 5.47
N ALA A 195 -4.80 15.62 5.66
CA ALA A 195 -3.70 14.82 5.11
C ALA A 195 -3.85 14.59 3.60
N ILE A 196 -2.82 14.97 2.84
CA ILE A 196 -2.72 14.74 1.39
C ILE A 196 -1.51 13.86 1.11
N TYR A 197 -1.72 12.82 0.31
CA TYR A 197 -0.73 11.78 0.05
C TYR A 197 -0.21 11.87 -1.39
N LEU A 198 1.11 11.87 -1.54
CA LEU A 198 1.79 11.72 -2.82
C LEU A 198 2.20 10.27 -3.05
N GLY A 199 1.85 9.72 -4.21
CA GLY A 199 2.04 8.30 -4.54
C GLY A 199 1.13 7.36 -3.75
N ILE A 200 1.15 6.09 -4.12
CA ILE A 200 0.41 5.01 -3.43
C ILE A 200 1.31 3.80 -3.16
N THR A 201 0.88 2.92 -2.27
CA THR A 201 1.44 1.56 -2.13
C THR A 201 0.61 0.58 -2.94
N GLY A 202 1.29 -0.34 -3.63
CA GLY A 202 0.64 -1.40 -4.38
C GLY A 202 1.36 -2.73 -4.19
N TRP A 203 0.59 -3.81 -4.19
CA TRP A 203 1.07 -5.18 -4.22
C TRP A 203 0.47 -5.89 -5.42
N GLY A 204 1.31 -6.68 -6.10
CA GLY A 204 0.83 -7.59 -7.13
C GLY A 204 -0.06 -8.72 -6.56
N PRO A 205 -0.63 -9.56 -7.43
CA PRO A 205 -1.46 -10.70 -7.02
C PRO A 205 -0.76 -11.56 -5.95
N LEU A 206 -1.45 -11.81 -4.83
CA LEU A 206 -1.00 -12.63 -3.69
C LEU A 206 0.32 -12.20 -3.01
N GLN A 207 0.91 -11.08 -3.42
CA GLN A 207 2.20 -10.64 -2.89
C GLN A 207 2.07 -10.25 -1.42
N LEU A 208 1.03 -9.48 -1.07
CA LEU A 208 0.79 -9.08 0.32
C LEU A 208 0.55 -10.30 1.23
N ASP A 209 -0.23 -11.29 0.79
CA ASP A 209 -0.47 -12.51 1.56
C ASP A 209 0.82 -13.28 1.85
N ARG A 210 1.71 -13.36 0.84
CA ARG A 210 3.04 -13.98 1.01
C ARG A 210 3.88 -13.21 2.03
N GLU A 211 3.96 -11.89 1.90
CA GLU A 211 4.73 -11.05 2.84
C GLU A 211 4.18 -11.14 4.26
N TYR A 212 2.85 -11.17 4.41
CA TYR A 212 2.18 -11.36 5.69
C TYR A 212 2.54 -12.72 6.29
N TRP A 213 2.49 -13.80 5.52
CA TRP A 213 2.85 -15.14 5.97
C TRP A 213 4.32 -15.28 6.38
N LEU A 214 5.22 -14.56 5.70
CA LEU A 214 6.64 -14.48 6.07
C LEU A 214 6.89 -13.62 7.32
N GLY A 215 5.86 -12.97 7.86
CA GLY A 215 5.95 -12.13 9.05
C GLY A 215 6.53 -10.74 8.77
N ALA A 216 6.38 -10.22 7.55
CA ALA A 216 6.71 -8.83 7.25
C ALA A 216 5.66 -7.87 7.83
N TRP A 217 4.41 -8.28 7.87
CA TRP A 217 3.28 -7.44 8.25
C TRP A 217 2.46 -8.07 9.37
N SER A 218 1.93 -7.22 10.24
CA SER A 218 0.75 -7.51 11.05
C SER A 218 -0.35 -6.51 10.67
N ASN A 219 -1.55 -6.66 11.23
CA ASN A 219 -2.64 -5.71 10.98
C ASN A 219 -3.38 -5.32 12.25
N THR A 220 -3.96 -4.13 12.23
CA THR A 220 -4.85 -3.62 13.27
C THR A 220 -5.99 -2.80 12.64
N GLU A 221 -6.91 -2.33 13.47
CA GLU A 221 -7.96 -1.40 13.07
C GLU A 221 -7.41 0.01 12.92
N PHE A 222 -8.01 0.78 12.02
CA PHE A 222 -7.68 2.18 11.87
C PHE A 222 -7.99 2.95 13.16
N SER A 223 -7.10 3.87 13.53
CA SER A 223 -7.31 4.80 14.63
C SER A 223 -6.80 6.18 14.25
N THR A 224 -7.49 7.22 14.71
CA THR A 224 -7.22 8.61 14.31
C THR A 224 -5.81 9.08 14.68
N PHE A 225 -5.18 8.52 15.73
CA PHE A 225 -3.80 8.85 16.07
C PHE A 225 -2.81 8.51 14.94
N MET A 226 -3.13 7.52 14.09
CA MET A 226 -2.25 7.08 13.01
C MET A 226 -2.14 8.12 11.89
N ILE A 227 -3.13 9.00 11.78
CA ILE A 227 -3.13 10.12 10.82
C ILE A 227 -2.90 11.47 11.49
N HIS A 228 -2.55 11.51 12.77
CA HIS A 228 -2.39 12.78 13.48
C HIS A 228 -1.03 13.42 13.17
N GLN A 229 -1.03 14.64 12.61
CA GLN A 229 0.18 15.35 12.16
C GLN A 229 1.22 15.52 13.28
N ASP A 230 0.79 15.83 14.51
CA ASP A 230 1.70 16.05 15.63
C ASP A 230 2.36 14.77 16.18
N THR A 231 1.98 13.59 15.67
CA THR A 231 2.60 12.35 16.11
C THR A 231 3.84 12.07 15.28
N VAL A 232 5.00 12.04 15.94
CA VAL A 232 6.26 11.60 15.32
C VAL A 232 6.03 10.23 14.66
N PRO A 233 6.41 10.03 13.38
CA PRO A 233 6.22 8.79 12.62
C PRO A 233 6.50 7.50 13.39
N GLU A 234 7.62 7.51 14.11
CA GLU A 234 8.11 6.41 14.94
C GLU A 234 7.18 6.12 16.13
N GLU A 235 6.62 7.15 16.77
CA GLU A 235 5.71 6.99 17.91
C GLU A 235 4.35 6.44 17.45
N SER A 236 3.84 6.86 16.29
CA SER A 236 2.65 6.27 15.68
C SER A 236 2.83 4.77 15.47
N TRP A 237 3.98 4.37 14.91
CA TRP A 237 4.30 2.96 14.69
C TRP A 237 4.42 2.18 16.02
N ARG A 238 5.14 2.71 17.01
CA ARG A 238 5.27 2.08 18.33
C ARG A 238 3.93 1.90 19.04
N ARG A 239 3.03 2.88 18.94
CA ARG A 239 1.66 2.78 19.46
C ARG A 239 0.90 1.65 18.79
N ALA A 240 0.93 1.57 17.46
CA ALA A 240 0.28 0.49 16.72
C ALA A 240 0.83 -0.89 17.09
N MET A 241 2.16 -1.02 17.25
CA MET A 241 2.81 -2.24 17.71
C MET A 241 2.33 -2.67 19.12
N ARG A 242 2.22 -1.73 20.06
CA ARG A 242 1.68 -2.02 21.40
C ARG A 242 0.24 -2.54 21.33
N GLU A 243 -0.59 -1.97 20.46
CA GLU A 243 -1.98 -2.43 20.28
C GLU A 243 -2.05 -3.86 19.71
N ILE A 244 -1.17 -4.20 18.77
CA ILE A 244 -1.06 -5.57 18.26
C ILE A 244 -0.62 -6.53 19.37
N MET A 245 0.41 -6.17 20.14
CA MET A 245 0.94 -7.01 21.23
C MET A 245 -0.08 -7.23 22.35
N LYS A 246 -0.94 -6.25 22.67
CA LYS A 246 -2.00 -6.43 23.66
C LYS A 246 -3.08 -7.42 23.19
N LYS A 247 -3.36 -7.45 21.89
CA LYS A 247 -4.38 -8.33 21.29
C LYS A 247 -3.91 -9.78 21.12
N SER A 248 -2.60 -10.02 21.12
CA SER A 248 -2.03 -11.37 21.11
C SER A 248 -1.58 -11.73 22.54
N PRO A 249 -2.27 -12.63 23.28
CA PRO A 249 -1.78 -13.07 24.58
C PRO A 249 -0.37 -13.66 24.42
N PRO A 250 0.52 -13.50 25.41
CA PRO A 250 1.84 -14.13 25.37
C PRO A 250 1.64 -15.64 25.20
N ALA A 251 2.38 -16.23 24.26
CA ALA A 251 2.44 -17.68 24.14
C ALA A 251 3.03 -18.25 25.44
N ASN A 252 2.19 -18.92 26.23
CA ASN A 252 2.62 -19.75 27.35
C ASN A 252 3.35 -20.99 26.82
#